data_AF-A0A956K0X9-F1
#
_entry.id   AF-A0A956K0X9-F1
#
_cell.length_a   1.000
_cell.length_b   1.000
_cell.length_c   1.000
_cell.angle_alpha   90.00
_cell.angle_beta   90.00
_cell.angle_gamma   90.00
#
_symmetry.space_group_name_H-M   'P 1'
#
loop_
_entity.id
_entity.type
_entity.pdbx_description
1 polymer ?
#
loop_
_entity_poly.entity_id
_entity_poly.type
_entity_poly.pdbx_seq_one_letter_code
_entity_poly.pdbx_strand_id
1 'polypeptide(L)'
;MSEHRRARRILLSTPVIVEVVGQPEMSLPPEVEKVYRRVEADRSAIGRRFPGVVRDLSTNGAFVATEPVPLMSRLAMQFDFDGHKVDALAWVLWKREADCSIQRADGQGAINLPRGIGVMFEAIPLEVRIAIARKVG
;
A
#
# COMPACT_ATOMS: atom_id res chain seq x y z
N MET A 1 -9.80 -6.67 -22.30
CA MET A 1 -9.51 -5.33 -21.74
C MET A 1 -8.06 -5.33 -21.30
N SER A 2 -7.21 -4.54 -21.93
CA SER A 2 -5.80 -4.43 -21.57
C SER A 2 -5.67 -3.74 -20.21
N GLU A 3 -5.22 -4.47 -19.18
CA GLU A 3 -4.95 -3.94 -17.84
C GLU A 3 -3.69 -3.03 -17.90
N HIS A 4 -3.87 -1.80 -18.37
CA HIS A 4 -2.81 -0.80 -18.36
C HIS A 4 -2.65 -0.23 -16.95
N ARG A 5 -1.89 -0.93 -16.09
CA ARG A 5 -1.38 -0.32 -14.87
C ARG A 5 -0.56 0.92 -15.25
N ARG A 6 -0.98 2.10 -14.76
CA ARG A 6 -0.36 3.39 -15.12
C ARG A 6 1.11 3.51 -14.73
N ALA A 7 1.57 2.76 -13.72
CA ALA A 7 2.95 2.80 -13.25
C ALA A 7 3.58 1.41 -13.31
N ARG A 8 4.76 1.33 -13.93
CA ARG A 8 5.66 0.16 -13.86
C ARG A 8 6.03 -0.08 -12.39
N ARG A 9 6.20 -1.36 -12.02
CA ARG A 9 6.49 -1.78 -10.64
C ARG A 9 7.83 -2.52 -10.60
N ILE A 10 8.58 -2.27 -9.53
CA ILE A 10 9.80 -2.97 -9.17
C ILE A 10 9.40 -4.15 -8.28
N LEU A 11 9.89 -5.35 -8.59
CA LEU A 11 9.76 -6.49 -7.68
C LEU A 11 10.92 -6.45 -6.67
N LEU A 12 10.61 -6.63 -5.39
CA LEU A 12 11.61 -6.66 -4.31
C LEU A 12 11.14 -7.55 -3.15
N SER A 13 11.98 -7.66 -2.13
CA SER A 13 11.67 -8.40 -0.90
C SER A 13 12.31 -7.70 0.28
N THR A 14 11.75 -6.55 0.65
CA THR A 14 12.28 -5.70 1.73
C THR A 14 11.40 -5.79 2.97
N PRO A 15 11.96 -6.06 4.17
CA PRO A 15 11.22 -5.94 5.42
C PRO A 15 10.64 -4.54 5.63
N VAL A 16 9.43 -4.47 6.18
CA VAL A 16 8.76 -3.20 6.50
C VAL A 16 8.09 -3.28 7.85
N ILE A 17 8.12 -2.19 8.60
CA ILE A 17 7.28 -1.99 9.77
C ILE A 17 6.07 -1.17 9.35
N VAL A 18 4.88 -1.65 9.70
CA VAL A 18 3.60 -1.01 9.38
C VAL A 18 2.89 -0.66 10.68
N GLU A 19 2.30 0.53 10.73
CA GLU A 19 1.45 0.99 11.82
C GLU A 19 0.16 1.61 11.26
N VAL A 20 -0.98 1.29 11.86
CA VAL A 20 -2.26 1.92 11.50
C VAL A 20 -2.40 3.24 12.27
N VAL A 21 -2.36 4.38 11.59
CA VAL A 21 -2.26 5.71 12.23
C VAL A 21 -3.56 6.51 12.28
N GLY A 22 -4.64 5.98 11.70
CA GLY A 22 -5.94 6.65 11.65
C GLY A 22 -5.98 7.88 10.72
N GLN A 23 -7.18 8.37 10.43
CA GLN A 23 -7.38 9.61 9.67
C GLN A 23 -7.49 10.80 10.63
N PRO A 24 -6.82 11.94 10.35
CA PRO A 24 -7.01 13.17 11.11
C PRO A 24 -8.48 13.59 11.08
N GLU A 25 -9.00 14.00 12.23
CA GLU A 25 -10.34 14.59 12.29
C GLU A 25 -10.31 15.96 11.63
N MET A 26 -11.09 16.11 10.57
CA MET A 26 -11.37 17.41 9.95
C MET A 26 -12.87 17.61 10.04
N SER A 27 -13.30 18.56 10.86
CA SER A 27 -14.67 19.06 10.87
C SER A 27 -14.93 19.78 9.55
N LEU A 28 -16.01 19.45 8.88
CA LEU A 28 -16.47 20.22 7.73
C LEU A 28 -17.44 21.30 8.23
N PRO A 29 -17.46 22.50 7.62
CA PRO A 29 -18.51 23.47 7.91
C PRO A 29 -19.90 22.87 7.65
N PRO A 30 -20.94 23.23 8.43
CA PRO A 30 -22.27 22.60 8.33
C PRO A 30 -22.89 22.62 6.93
N GLU A 31 -22.62 23.66 6.14
CA GLU A 31 -23.08 23.80 4.76
C GLU A 31 -22.44 22.77 3.84
N VAL A 32 -21.16 22.45 4.09
CA VAL A 32 -20.38 21.49 3.30
C VAL A 32 -20.78 20.06 3.69
N GLU A 33 -21.03 19.77 4.97
CA GLU A 33 -21.49 18.44 5.44
C GLU A 33 -22.80 17.99 4.80
N LYS A 34 -23.68 18.94 4.46
CA LYS A 34 -24.96 18.62 3.80
C LYS A 34 -24.78 18.01 2.43
N VAL A 35 -23.75 18.43 1.69
CA VAL A 35 -23.55 18.06 0.27
C VAL A 35 -22.36 17.13 0.04
N TYR A 36 -21.42 17.04 0.99
CA TYR A 36 -20.30 16.10 0.93
C TYR A 36 -20.63 14.79 1.65
N ARG A 37 -20.04 13.70 1.16
CA ARG A 37 -20.01 12.39 1.82
C ARG A 37 -18.56 11.96 1.94
N ARG A 38 -18.19 11.44 3.10
CA ARG A 38 -16.85 10.90 3.36
C ARG A 38 -16.96 9.39 3.51
N VAL A 39 -15.95 8.68 3.00
CA VAL A 39 -15.76 7.28 3.35
C VAL A 39 -15.22 7.25 4.77
N GLU A 40 -15.90 6.53 5.66
CA GLU A 40 -15.40 6.30 7.01
C GLU A 40 -14.28 5.26 6.95
N ALA A 41 -13.07 5.68 7.33
CA ALA A 41 -11.98 4.74 7.52
C ALA A 41 -12.27 3.86 8.73
N ASP A 42 -12.07 2.54 8.60
CA ASP A 42 -12.20 1.63 9.73
C ASP A 42 -11.13 1.94 10.78
N ARG A 43 -11.60 2.31 11.98
CA ARG A 43 -10.75 2.73 13.11
C ARG A 43 -10.37 1.56 14.04
N SER A 44 -10.87 0.35 13.81
CA SER A 44 -10.73 -0.80 14.72
C SER A 44 -9.28 -1.25 14.94
N ALA A 45 -8.39 -0.93 14.01
CA ALA A 45 -6.99 -1.35 14.04
C ALA A 45 -5.99 -0.24 14.38
N ILE A 46 -6.44 0.99 14.70
CA ILE A 46 -5.54 2.13 14.98
C ILE A 46 -4.58 1.80 16.13
N GLY A 47 -3.31 2.20 15.98
CA GLY A 47 -2.22 1.93 16.92
C GLY A 47 -1.61 0.54 16.78
N ARG A 48 -2.23 -0.36 15.99
CA ARG A 48 -1.65 -1.68 15.73
C ARG A 48 -0.39 -1.52 14.87
N ARG A 49 0.73 -2.02 15.40
CA ARG A 49 2.04 -2.06 14.72
C ARG A 49 2.46 -3.50 14.47
N PHE A 50 2.92 -3.80 13.25
CA PHE A 50 3.24 -5.17 12.83
C PHE A 50 4.28 -5.20 11.69
N PRO A 51 5.04 -6.30 11.56
CA PRO A 51 5.99 -6.47 10.48
C PRO A 51 5.30 -6.91 9.18
N GLY A 52 5.96 -6.69 8.05
CA GLY A 52 5.58 -7.18 6.74
C GLY A 52 6.76 -7.23 5.78
N VAL A 53 6.49 -7.53 4.51
CA VAL A 53 7.49 -7.52 3.44
C VAL A 53 6.93 -6.78 2.23
N VAL A 54 7.61 -5.72 1.78
CA VAL A 54 7.31 -5.06 0.50
C VAL A 54 7.75 -6.01 -0.61
N ARG A 55 6.78 -6.45 -1.41
CA ARG A 55 6.96 -7.40 -2.52
C ARG A 55 7.04 -6.71 -3.87
N ASP A 56 6.38 -5.57 -3.98
CA ASP A 56 6.55 -4.69 -5.13
C ASP A 56 6.40 -3.23 -4.74
N LEU A 57 6.96 -2.35 -5.56
CA LEU A 57 6.99 -0.90 -5.33
C LEU A 57 6.84 -0.15 -6.65
N SER A 58 6.11 0.95 -6.61
CA SER A 58 5.96 1.92 -7.68
C SER A 58 5.96 3.32 -7.10
N THR A 59 6.04 4.34 -7.95
CA THR A 59 5.96 5.73 -7.51
C THR A 59 4.66 6.07 -6.76
N ASN A 60 3.60 5.30 -6.98
CA ASN A 60 2.27 5.58 -6.41
C ASN A 60 1.87 4.65 -5.27
N GLY A 61 2.59 3.54 -5.05
CA GLY A 61 2.15 2.56 -4.08
C GLY A 61 2.93 1.25 -4.13
N ALA A 62 2.57 0.34 -3.24
CA ALA A 62 3.28 -0.91 -2.99
C ALA A 62 2.31 -2.06 -2.72
N PHE A 63 2.77 -3.29 -2.91
CA PHE A 63 2.14 -4.47 -2.33
C PHE A 63 2.99 -4.94 -1.15
N VAL A 64 2.34 -5.10 0.00
CA VAL A 64 2.97 -5.55 1.26
C VAL A 64 2.38 -6.90 1.64
N ALA A 65 3.21 -7.93 1.68
CA ALA A 65 2.85 -9.22 2.24
C ALA A 65 2.88 -9.13 3.77
N THR A 66 1.72 -9.27 4.40
CA THR A 66 1.51 -9.08 5.85
C THR A 66 0.12 -9.57 6.25
N GLU A 67 -0.23 -9.46 7.54
CA GLU A 67 -1.60 -9.69 7.99
C GLU A 67 -2.52 -8.61 7.40
N PRO A 68 -3.63 -8.98 6.73
CA PRO A 68 -4.55 -8.01 6.18
C PRO A 68 -5.13 -7.08 7.25
N VAL A 69 -5.23 -5.80 6.92
CA VAL A 69 -5.96 -4.79 7.70
C VAL A 69 -7.21 -4.35 6.95
N PRO A 70 -8.17 -3.68 7.60
CA PRO A 70 -9.36 -3.18 6.94
C PRO A 70 -9.06 -2.28 5.73
N LEU A 71 -9.94 -2.31 4.73
CA LEU A 71 -9.87 -1.40 3.59
C LEU A 71 -9.99 0.05 4.06
N MET A 72 -9.39 0.97 3.30
CA MET A 72 -9.33 2.39 3.65
C MET A 72 -8.64 2.68 5.01
N SER A 73 -7.90 1.72 5.57
CA SER A 73 -6.99 2.02 6.68
C SER A 73 -5.87 2.94 6.18
N ARG A 74 -5.50 3.92 7.01
CA ARG A 74 -4.31 4.76 6.80
C ARG A 74 -3.13 4.18 7.57
N LEU A 75 -2.01 4.03 6.89
CA LEU A 75 -0.82 3.36 7.38
C LEU A 75 0.38 4.30 7.39
N ALA A 76 1.17 4.24 8.45
CA ALA A 76 2.57 4.63 8.42
C ALA A 76 3.43 3.39 8.11
N MET A 77 4.41 3.55 7.24
CA MET A 77 5.28 2.48 6.77
C MET A 77 6.74 2.91 6.84
N GLN A 78 7.59 2.05 7.39
CA GLN A 78 9.02 2.28 7.49
C GLN A 78 9.83 1.11 6.93
N PHE A 79 10.66 1.38 5.92
CA PHE A 79 11.54 0.38 5.28
C PHE A 79 12.72 1.05 4.56
N ASP A 80 13.70 0.27 4.11
CA ASP A 80 14.83 0.78 3.32
C ASP A 80 14.67 0.46 1.83
N PHE A 81 15.00 1.42 0.96
CA PHE A 81 15.01 1.22 -0.48
C PHE A 81 16.19 1.94 -1.12
N ASP A 82 17.07 1.17 -1.77
CA ASP A 82 18.20 1.70 -2.54
C ASP A 82 19.12 2.65 -1.72
N GLY A 83 19.33 2.32 -0.44
CA GLY A 83 20.12 3.14 0.48
C GLY A 83 19.36 4.32 1.10
N HIS A 84 18.08 4.52 0.76
CA HIS A 84 17.22 5.53 1.35
C HIS A 84 16.30 4.91 2.41
N LYS A 85 16.14 5.60 3.53
CA LYS A 85 15.05 5.32 4.47
C LYS A 85 13.74 5.82 3.88
N VAL A 86 12.74 4.96 3.90
CA VAL A 86 11.39 5.27 3.42
C VAL A 86 10.48 5.38 4.63
N ASP A 87 10.06 6.60 4.96
CA ASP A 87 8.98 6.87 5.91
C ASP A 87 7.77 7.36 5.11
N ALA A 88 6.79 6.48 4.89
CA ALA A 88 5.65 6.73 4.00
C ALA A 88 4.31 6.68 4.75
N LEU A 89 3.35 7.48 4.25
CA LEU A 89 1.93 7.37 4.60
C LEU A 89 1.17 6.78 3.42
N ALA A 90 0.28 5.84 3.67
CA ALA A 90 -0.43 5.12 2.62
C ALA A 90 -1.86 4.73 2.98
N TRP A 91 -2.71 4.56 1.97
CA TRP A 91 -4.07 4.06 2.10
C TRP A 91 -4.18 2.64 1.56
N VAL A 92 -4.84 1.76 2.31
CA VAL A 92 -5.12 0.38 1.86
C VAL A 92 -6.28 0.39 0.86
N LEU A 93 -5.99 0.11 -0.41
CA LEU A 93 -7.00 0.11 -1.48
C LEU A 93 -7.61 -1.26 -1.72
N TRP A 94 -6.83 -2.31 -1.51
CA TRP A 94 -7.29 -3.70 -1.62
C TRP A 94 -6.48 -4.59 -0.70
N LYS A 95 -7.02 -5.76 -0.39
CA LYS A 95 -6.34 -6.78 0.41
C LYS A 95 -6.52 -8.16 -0.21
N ARG A 96 -5.51 -9.01 -0.07
CA ARG A 96 -5.61 -10.45 -0.31
C ARG A 96 -5.69 -11.11 1.05
N GLU A 97 -6.84 -11.68 1.37
CA GLU A 97 -7.14 -12.18 2.73
C GLU A 97 -6.38 -13.45 3.09
N ALA A 98 -6.09 -14.29 2.09
CA ALA A 98 -5.39 -15.56 2.26
C ALA A 98 -4.34 -15.75 1.18
N ASP A 99 -3.31 -16.55 1.48
CA ASP A 99 -2.38 -17.04 0.47
C ASP A 99 -3.18 -17.80 -0.60
N CYS A 100 -2.85 -17.62 -1.87
CA CYS A 100 -3.49 -18.37 -2.95
C CYS A 100 -2.50 -18.75 -4.03
N SER A 101 -2.84 -19.76 -4.82
CA SER A 101 -2.06 -20.18 -5.98
C SER A 101 -2.88 -19.96 -7.24
N ILE A 102 -2.26 -19.37 -8.26
CA ILE A 102 -2.88 -19.22 -9.58
C ILE A 102 -2.03 -19.92 -10.63
N GLN A 103 -2.64 -20.48 -11.66
CA GLN A 103 -1.90 -20.99 -12.82
C GLN A 103 -1.36 -19.82 -13.62
N ARG A 104 -0.09 -19.89 -14.01
CA ARG A 104 0.49 -18.86 -14.89
C ARG A 104 -0.13 -18.98 -16.29
N ALA A 105 -0.39 -17.83 -16.91
CA ALA A 105 -0.92 -17.78 -18.27
C ALA A 105 0.06 -18.31 -19.33
N ASP A 106 1.36 -18.37 -19.00
CA ASP A 106 2.43 -18.91 -19.86
C ASP A 106 2.59 -20.44 -19.75
N GLY A 107 1.75 -21.11 -18.95
CA GLY A 107 1.82 -22.56 -18.75
C GLY A 107 2.99 -23.04 -17.87
N GLN A 108 3.80 -22.15 -17.30
CA GLN A 108 4.96 -22.50 -16.46
C GLN A 108 4.58 -22.89 -15.01
N GLY A 109 3.42 -23.51 -14.83
CA GLY A 109 2.93 -24.00 -13.54
C GLY A 109 2.28 -22.93 -12.65
N ALA A 110 2.03 -23.30 -11.40
CA ALA A 110 1.35 -22.43 -10.43
C ALA A 110 2.32 -21.42 -9.79
N ILE A 111 1.85 -20.18 -9.58
CA ILE A 111 2.52 -19.16 -8.78
C ILE A 111 1.76 -18.96 -7.46
N ASN A 112 2.52 -18.96 -6.36
CA ASN A 112 2.00 -18.68 -5.02
C ASN A 112 2.00 -17.16 -4.79
N LEU A 113 0.86 -16.66 -4.36
CA LEU A 113 0.58 -15.27 -4.09
C LEU A 113 0.31 -15.12 -2.58
N PRO A 114 1.18 -14.43 -1.83
CA PRO A 114 1.01 -14.30 -0.39
C PRO A 114 -0.14 -13.36 -0.06
N ARG A 115 -0.84 -13.58 1.05
CA ARG A 115 -1.77 -12.62 1.64
C ARG A 115 -1.08 -11.30 1.94
N GLY A 116 -1.87 -10.24 2.01
CA GLY A 116 -1.36 -8.90 2.25
C GLY A 116 -2.26 -7.80 1.74
N ILE A 117 -1.67 -6.63 1.53
CA ILE A 117 -2.38 -5.40 1.22
C ILE A 117 -1.73 -4.66 0.05
N GLY A 118 -2.57 -4.13 -0.84
CA GLY A 118 -2.15 -3.16 -1.83
C GLY A 118 -2.42 -1.75 -1.34
N VAL A 119 -1.37 -0.95 -1.29
CA VAL A 119 -1.42 0.40 -0.73
C VAL A 119 -1.14 1.46 -1.80
N MET A 120 -1.74 2.62 -1.64
CA MET A 120 -1.44 3.83 -2.39
C MET A 120 -0.80 4.86 -1.47
N PHE A 121 0.36 5.38 -1.86
CA PHE A 121 1.06 6.39 -1.08
C PHE A 121 0.30 7.70 -1.10
N GLU A 122 -0.04 8.18 0.10
CA GLU A 122 -0.43 9.55 0.36
C GLU A 122 0.82 10.44 0.37
N ALA A 123 1.86 10.01 1.08
CA ALA A 123 3.14 10.70 1.19
C ALA A 123 4.30 9.71 1.20
N ILE A 124 5.40 10.09 0.56
CA ILE A 124 6.68 9.37 0.51
C ILE A 124 7.79 10.40 0.26
N PRO A 125 9.02 10.21 0.76
CA PRO A 125 10.10 11.16 0.52
C PRO A 125 10.39 11.36 -0.97
N LEU A 126 10.75 12.59 -1.36
CA LEU A 126 10.91 12.97 -2.76
C LEU A 126 12.07 12.21 -3.42
N GLU A 127 13.18 12.07 -2.70
CA GLU A 127 14.36 11.32 -3.10
C GLU A 127 14.03 9.85 -3.38
N VAL A 128 13.18 9.23 -2.54
CA VAL A 128 12.70 7.86 -2.76
C VAL A 128 11.82 7.80 -4.01
N ARG A 129 10.92 8.76 -4.21
CA ARG A 129 10.08 8.83 -5.41
C ARG A 129 10.92 8.95 -6.68
N ILE A 130 11.99 9.75 -6.67
CA ILE A 130 12.95 9.89 -7.77
C ILE A 130 13.72 8.59 -7.99
N ALA A 131 14.21 7.94 -6.92
CA ALA A 131 14.93 6.67 -7.00
C ALA A 131 14.05 5.56 -7.63
N ILE A 132 12.79 5.46 -7.22
CA ILE A 132 11.83 4.54 -7.83
C ILE A 132 11.63 4.87 -9.32
N ALA A 133 11.36 6.14 -9.64
CA ALA A 133 11.13 6.58 -11.02
C ALA A 133 12.30 6.22 -11.96
N ARG A 134 13.55 6.38 -11.48
CA ARG A 134 14.77 6.02 -12.24
C ARG A 134 14.92 4.52 -12.49
N LYS A 135 14.44 3.66 -11.58
CA LYS A 135 14.51 2.21 -11.76
C LYS A 135 13.39 1.65 -12.63
N VAL A 136 12.28 2.37 -12.77
CA VAL A 136 11.13 1.94 -13.61
C VAL A 136 11.10 2.55 -15.00
N GLY A 137 11.78 3.70 -15.20
CA GLY A 137 11.97 4.34 -16.50
C GLY A 137 12.91 3.53 -17.38
#